data_AF-A0A084T7I1-F1
#
_entry.id   AF-A0A084T7I1-F1
#
_cell.length_a   1.000
_cell.length_b   1.000
_cell.length_c   1.000
_cell.angle_alpha   90.00
_cell.angle_beta   90.00
_cell.angle_gamma   90.00
#
_symmetry.space_group_name_H-M   'P 1'
#
loop_
_entity.id
_entity.type
_entity.pdbx_description
1 polymer ?
#
loop_
_entity_poly.entity_id
_entity_poly.type
_entity_poly.pdbx_seq_one_letter_code
_entity_poly.pdbx_strand_id
1 'polypeptide(L)'
;MKVFIGNSPTEAHIVQQQLKNEGILCEVRGEGVYTLRGEVPFDENTLPYVWLIDNKQHVKAKAIIAEWQEQLKADLEKRDWVCPRCNEVNEAQFGACWSCQALAPTEVSPT
;
A
#
# COMPACT_ATOMS: atom_id res chain seq x y z
N MET A 1 -10.82 16.49 -7.34
CA MET A 1 -9.41 16.81 -7.68
C MET A 1 -8.56 15.55 -7.69
N LYS A 2 -7.51 15.47 -8.53
CA LYS A 2 -6.58 14.31 -8.59
C LYS A 2 -5.69 14.30 -7.34
N VAL A 3 -5.63 13.17 -6.63
CA VAL A 3 -4.89 13.06 -5.36
C VAL A 3 -3.83 11.97 -5.32
N PHE A 4 -3.95 10.97 -6.19
CA PHE A 4 -3.01 9.86 -6.29
C PHE A 4 -2.98 9.35 -7.73
N ILE A 5 -1.81 8.92 -8.21
CA ILE A 5 -1.62 8.25 -9.50
C ILE A 5 -1.03 6.87 -9.20
N GLY A 6 -1.70 5.81 -9.64
CA GLY A 6 -1.23 4.44 -9.48
C GLY A 6 -0.50 3.95 -10.72
N ASN A 7 0.44 3.03 -10.53
CA ASN A 7 1.14 2.31 -11.60
C ASN A 7 0.25 1.24 -12.24
N SER A 8 -0.85 0.87 -11.58
CA SER A 8 -1.86 -0.08 -12.04
C SER A 8 -3.27 0.28 -11.54
N PRO A 9 -4.33 -0.21 -12.21
CA PRO A 9 -5.70 0.00 -11.74
C PRO A 9 -5.92 -0.58 -10.34
N THR A 10 -5.29 -1.72 -10.06
CA THR A 10 -5.32 -2.36 -8.74
C THR A 10 -4.80 -1.44 -7.65
N GLU A 11 -3.64 -0.81 -7.86
CA GLU A 11 -3.06 0.12 -6.88
C GLU A 11 -3.98 1.32 -6.62
N ALA A 12 -4.55 1.90 -7.68
CA ALA A 12 -5.50 3.01 -7.55
C ALA A 12 -6.76 2.59 -6.77
N HIS A 13 -7.25 1.37 -6.97
CA HIS A 13 -8.38 0.84 -6.21
C HIS A 13 -8.05 0.54 -4.74
N ILE A 14 -6.84 0.05 -4.43
CA ILE A 14 -6.41 -0.13 -3.04
C ILE A 14 -6.44 1.21 -2.30
N VAL A 15 -5.87 2.26 -2.90
CA VAL A 15 -5.91 3.62 -2.33
C VAL A 15 -7.35 4.14 -2.22
N GLN A 16 -8.20 3.88 -3.21
CA GLN A 16 -9.63 4.23 -3.13
C GLN A 16 -10.32 3.58 -1.92
N GLN A 17 -10.07 2.29 -1.67
CA GLN A 17 -10.67 1.59 -0.52
C GLN A 17 -10.17 2.17 0.80
N GLN A 18 -8.87 2.47 0.91
CA GLN A 18 -8.30 3.09 2.10
C GLN A 18 -8.96 4.44 2.42
N LEU A 19 -9.14 5.29 1.39
CA LEU A 19 -9.83 6.57 1.55
C LEU A 19 -11.31 6.40 1.90
N LYS A 20 -12.01 5.42 1.30
CA LYS A 20 -13.41 5.12 1.61
C LYS A 20 -13.61 4.66 3.05
N ASN A 21 -12.72 3.83 3.59
CA ASN A 21 -12.75 3.40 4.99
C ASN A 21 -12.64 4.61 5.95
N GLU A 22 -11.90 5.63 5.55
CA GLU A 22 -11.75 6.90 6.29
C GLU A 22 -12.89 7.92 6.04
N GLY A 23 -13.95 7.49 5.34
CA GLY A 23 -15.13 8.30 5.02
C GLY A 23 -14.94 9.28 3.87
N ILE A 24 -13.87 9.14 3.07
CA ILE A 24 -13.53 10.05 1.98
C ILE A 24 -14.12 9.54 0.66
N LEU A 25 -15.01 10.33 0.08
CA LEU A 25 -15.64 10.02 -1.21
C LEU A 25 -14.68 10.26 -2.39
N CYS A 26 -14.36 9.19 -3.11
CA CYS A 26 -13.43 9.21 -4.23
C CYS A 26 -13.75 8.17 -5.32
N GLU A 27 -13.28 8.46 -6.54
CA GLU A 27 -13.45 7.65 -7.74
C GLU A 27 -12.09 7.32 -8.35
N VAL A 28 -11.98 6.15 -8.99
CA VAL A 28 -10.83 5.81 -9.84
C VAL A 28 -11.17 6.22 -11.28
N ARG A 29 -10.20 6.81 -11.98
CA ARG A 29 -10.34 7.24 -13.38
C ARG A 29 -9.08 6.84 -14.16
N GLY A 30 -9.18 6.78 -15.49
CA GLY A 30 -8.05 6.42 -16.36
C GLY A 30 -7.87 4.92 -16.61
N GLU A 31 -8.68 4.07 -15.99
CA GLU A 31 -8.56 2.60 -16.10
C GLU A 31 -8.84 2.09 -17.52
N GLY A 32 -9.84 2.64 -18.20
CA GLY A 32 -10.15 2.26 -19.58
C GLY A 32 -9.02 2.62 -20.56
N VAL A 33 -8.30 3.71 -20.30
CA VAL A 33 -7.12 4.10 -21.10
C VAL A 33 -5.94 3.16 -20.80
N TYR A 34 -5.77 2.78 -19.53
CA TYR A 34 -4.75 1.82 -19.12
C TYR A 34 -4.88 0.46 -19.83
N THR A 35 -6.10 0.00 -20.11
CA THR A 35 -6.34 -1.26 -20.85
C THR A 35 -5.82 -1.23 -22.29
N LEU A 36 -5.64 -0.03 -22.88
CA LEU A 36 -5.09 0.14 -24.23
C LEU A 36 -3.55 0.18 -24.25
N ARG A 37 -2.89 -0.17 -23.13
CA ARG A 37 -1.42 -0.25 -23.03
C ARG A 37 -0.84 -1.05 -24.20
N GLY A 38 0.04 -0.41 -24.97
CA GLY A 38 0.63 -0.97 -26.19
C GLY A 38 0.17 -0.26 -27.46
N GLU A 39 -1.05 0.30 -27.46
CA GLU A 39 -1.58 1.12 -28.56
C GLU A 39 -1.56 2.63 -28.25
N VAL A 40 -1.52 3.00 -26.97
CA VAL A 40 -1.40 4.40 -26.52
C VAL A 40 -0.03 4.69 -25.91
N PRO A 41 0.47 5.94 -26.02
CA PRO A 41 1.69 6.38 -25.35
C PRO A 41 1.62 6.12 -23.84
N PHE A 42 2.71 5.61 -23.28
CA PHE A 42 2.79 5.37 -21.85
C PHE A 42 3.28 6.63 -21.13
N ASP A 43 2.34 7.50 -20.77
CA ASP A 43 2.60 8.70 -19.96
C ASP A 43 1.64 8.82 -18.75
N GLU A 44 1.89 9.78 -17.86
CA GLU A 44 1.12 9.98 -16.62
C GLU A 44 -0.38 10.24 -16.83
N ASN A 45 -0.81 10.64 -18.03
CA ASN A 45 -2.21 10.84 -18.37
C ASN A 45 -2.93 9.53 -18.71
N THR A 46 -2.18 8.48 -19.01
CA THR A 46 -2.71 7.12 -19.30
C THR A 46 -2.73 6.22 -18.07
N LEU A 47 -2.08 6.65 -16.97
CA LEU A 47 -2.10 5.95 -15.71
C LEU A 47 -3.44 6.14 -14.98
N PRO A 48 -3.94 5.11 -14.28
CA PRO A 48 -5.10 5.23 -13.43
C PRO A 48 -4.80 6.12 -12.22
N TYR A 49 -5.78 6.91 -11.82
CA TYR A 49 -5.63 7.86 -10.72
C TYR A 49 -6.89 7.97 -9.88
N VAL A 50 -6.71 8.37 -8.62
CA VAL A 50 -7.81 8.61 -7.68
C VAL A 50 -8.20 10.08 -7.72
N TRP A 51 -9.50 10.32 -7.90
CA TRP A 51 -10.13 11.63 -7.94
C TRP A 51 -11.06 11.81 -6.74
N LEU A 52 -10.79 12.84 -5.92
CA LEU A 52 -11.69 13.24 -4.85
C LEU A 52 -12.93 13.94 -5.39
N ILE A 53 -14.08 13.56 -4.83
CA ILE A 53 -15.36 14.24 -5.08
C ILE A 53 -15.42 15.55 -4.29
N ASP A 54 -15.04 15.52 -3.01
CA ASP A 54 -14.99 16.70 -2.14
C ASP A 54 -13.56 17.24 -2.01
N ASN A 55 -13.32 18.45 -2.53
CA ASN A 55 -12.02 19.09 -2.47
C ASN A 55 -11.61 19.53 -1.06
N LYS A 56 -12.55 19.68 -0.12
CA LYS A 56 -12.24 20.06 1.27
C LYS A 56 -11.45 18.98 2.00
N GLN A 57 -11.60 17.73 1.55
CA GLN A 57 -10.95 16.56 2.16
C GLN A 57 -9.56 16.28 1.58
N HIS A 58 -9.05 17.14 0.70
CA HIS A 58 -7.75 16.97 0.05
C HIS A 58 -6.59 16.79 1.03
N VAL A 59 -6.54 17.62 2.08
CA VAL A 59 -5.48 17.56 3.08
C VAL A 59 -5.54 16.23 3.83
N LYS A 60 -6.75 15.82 4.26
CA LYS A 60 -6.97 14.54 4.95
C LYS A 60 -6.58 13.36 4.05
N ALA A 61 -7.04 13.36 2.80
CA ALA A 61 -6.75 12.29 1.85
C ALA A 61 -5.25 12.13 1.59
N LYS A 62 -4.53 13.23 1.39
CA LYS A 62 -3.06 13.19 1.21
C LYS A 62 -2.34 12.65 2.43
N ALA A 63 -2.77 13.01 3.64
CA ALA A 63 -2.16 12.50 4.86
C ALA A 63 -2.31 10.97 4.97
N ILE A 64 -3.51 10.45 4.70
CA ILE A 64 -3.79 9.00 4.71
C ILE A 64 -2.97 8.26 3.65
N ILE A 65 -2.87 8.81 2.43
CA ILE A 65 -2.08 8.21 1.35
C ILE A 65 -0.60 8.14 1.75
N ALA A 66 -0.06 9.22 2.31
CA ALA A 66 1.34 9.27 2.74
C ALA A 66 1.63 8.26 3.86
N GLU A 67 0.74 8.15 4.85
CA GLU A 67 0.86 7.16 5.92
C GLU A 67 0.84 5.73 5.38
N TRP A 68 -0.08 5.42 4.46
CA TRP A 68 -0.15 4.11 3.83
C TRP A 68 1.11 3.78 3.01
N GLN A 69 1.66 4.75 2.27
CA GLN A 69 2.91 4.57 1.53
C GLN A 69 4.11 4.33 2.46
N GLU A 70 4.17 5.02 3.60
CA GLU A 70 5.23 4.83 4.59
C GLU A 70 5.13 3.43 5.22
N GLN A 71 3.92 2.97 5.56
CA GLN A 71 3.70 1.62 6.08
C GLN A 71 4.13 0.53 5.09
N LEU A 72 3.79 0.67 3.81
CA LEU A 72 4.24 -0.26 2.77
C LEU A 72 5.76 -0.31 2.68
N LYS A 73 6.42 0.86 2.74
CA LYS A 73 7.88 0.93 2.72
C LYS A 73 8.49 0.25 3.94
N ALA A 74 7.94 0.51 5.14
CA ALA A 74 8.37 -0.13 6.37
C ALA A 74 8.22 -1.65 6.30
N ASP A 75 7.11 -2.15 5.75
CA ASP A 75 6.87 -3.58 5.57
C ASP A 75 7.89 -4.23 4.61
N LEU A 76 8.27 -3.54 3.53
CA LEU A 76 9.32 -4.00 2.60
C LEU A 76 10.72 -3.99 3.22
N GLU A 77 10.96 -3.15 4.23
CA GLU A 77 12.25 -3.05 4.94
C GLU A 77 12.38 -4.03 6.10
N LYS A 78 11.28 -4.69 6.52
CA LYS A 78 11.32 -5.72 7.56
C LYS A 78 12.21 -6.89 7.10
N ARG A 79 13.03 -7.39 8.03
CA ARG A 79 13.99 -8.47 7.77
C ARG A 79 13.48 -9.81 8.25
N ASP A 80 13.87 -10.85 7.52
CA ASP A 80 13.68 -12.24 7.95
C ASP A 80 14.32 -12.47 9.32
N TRP A 81 13.71 -13.38 10.09
CA TRP A 81 14.13 -13.69 11.44
C TRP A 81 14.36 -15.19 11.63
N VAL A 82 15.36 -15.52 12.44
CA VAL A 82 15.67 -16.92 12.78
C VAL A 82 14.92 -17.29 14.06
N CYS A 83 14.21 -18.41 14.02
CA CYS A 83 13.47 -18.90 15.18
C CYS A 83 14.42 -19.30 16.32
N PRO A 84 14.27 -18.75 17.54
CA PRO A 84 15.15 -19.10 18.65
C PRO A 84 14.91 -20.51 19.20
N ARG A 85 13.82 -21.19 18.81
CA ARG A 85 13.48 -22.55 19.27
C ARG A 85 13.99 -23.64 18.32
N CYS A 86 13.74 -23.48 17.01
CA CYS A 86 14.02 -24.52 16.01
C CYS A 86 15.02 -24.09 14.93
N ASN A 87 15.54 -22.86 15.01
CA ASN A 87 16.58 -22.32 14.13
C ASN A 87 16.20 -22.20 12.64
N GLU A 88 14.90 -22.25 12.33
CA GLU A 88 14.37 -22.00 10.98
C GLU A 88 14.36 -20.51 10.65
N VAL A 89 14.57 -20.17 9.37
CA VAL A 89 14.42 -18.80 8.85
C VAL A 89 12.94 -18.57 8.53
N ASN A 90 12.39 -17.45 9.00
CA ASN A 90 11.01 -17.05 8.79
C ASN A 90 11.01 -15.67 8.13
N GLU A 91 10.12 -15.47 7.17
CA GLU A 91 9.94 -14.17 6.54
C GLU A 91 9.45 -13.12 7.54
N ALA A 92 9.84 -11.88 7.32
CA ALA A 92 9.59 -10.76 8.22
C ALA A 92 8.11 -10.48 8.53
N GLN A 93 7.22 -10.89 7.61
CA GLN A 93 5.77 -10.77 7.74
C GLN A 93 5.13 -11.74 8.75
N PHE A 94 5.84 -12.82 9.12
CA PHE A 94 5.30 -13.84 10.02
C PHE A 94 5.48 -13.46 11.48
N GLY A 95 4.36 -13.35 12.21
CA GLY A 95 4.34 -13.18 13.67
C GLY A 95 4.66 -14.46 14.47
N ALA A 96 4.77 -15.60 13.81
CA ALA A 96 5.11 -16.88 14.43
C ALA A 96 5.86 -17.80 13.46
N CYS A 97 6.69 -18.69 14.00
CA CYS A 97 7.50 -19.61 13.21
C CYS A 97 6.61 -20.62 12.46
N TRP A 98 6.83 -20.79 11.17
CA TRP A 98 6.03 -21.72 10.33
C TRP A 98 6.19 -23.19 10.76
N SER A 99 7.37 -23.54 11.29
CA SER A 99 7.72 -24.92 11.67
C SER A 99 7.28 -25.29 13.09
N CYS A 100 7.47 -24.40 14.08
CA CYS A 100 7.24 -24.74 15.49
C CYS A 100 6.24 -23.84 16.23
N GLN A 101 5.64 -22.86 15.54
CA GLN A 101 4.67 -21.89 16.08
C GLN A 101 5.19 -21.04 17.24
N ALA A 102 6.50 -20.98 17.49
CA ALA A 102 7.08 -20.02 18.42
C ALA A 102 6.86 -18.59 17.90
N LEU A 103 6.46 -17.65 18.77
CA LEU A 103 6.25 -16.26 18.38
C LEU A 103 7.55 -15.62 17.87
N ALA A 104 7.41 -14.70 16.92
CA ALA A 104 8.50 -13.88 16.45
C ALA A 104 9.12 -13.09 17.64
N PRO A 105 10.44 -12.91 17.66
CA PRO A 105 11.07 -12.06 18.66
C PRO A 105 10.52 -10.63 18.51
N THR A 106 9.86 -10.11 19.54
CA THR A 106 9.51 -8.70 19.62
C THR A 106 10.80 -7.90 19.67
N GLU A 107 11.04 -7.00 18.72
CA GLU A 107 12.16 -6.06 18.80
C GLU A 107 12.11 -5.34 20.15
N VAL A 108 13.04 -5.69 21.03
CA VAL A 108 13.29 -4.95 22.26
C VAL A 108 14.06 -3.69 21.85
N SER A 109 13.37 -2.57 21.80
CA SER A 109 14.00 -1.25 21.78
C SER A 109 15.04 -1.19 22.92
N PRO A 110 16.32 -0.91 22.66
CA PRO A 110 17.27 -0.71 23.74
C PRO A 110 16.94 0.62 24.42
N THR A 111 16.68 0.56 25.73
CA THR A 111 16.56 1.70 26.64
C THR A 111 17.89 2.45 26.76
#